data_AF-A0A6S7HV07-F1
#
_entry.id   AF-A0A6S7HV07-F1
#
_cell.length_a   1.000
_cell.length_b   1.000
_cell.length_c   1.000
_cell.angle_alpha   90.00
_cell.angle_beta   90.00
_cell.angle_gamma   90.00
#
_symmetry.space_group_name_H-M   'P 1'
#
loop_
_entity.id
_entity.type
_entity.pdbx_description
1 polymer ?
#
loop_
_entity_poly.entity_id
_entity_poly.type
_entity_poly.pdbx_seq_one_letter_code
_entity_poly.pdbx_strand_id
1 'polypeptide(L)'
;MEEEGILDRENETHIWCLHYVFLPIINEHIRNWRDAWKIHPIRTERNKSPFQLWVIGLEHARTLEANRIIEILQEPVEYYGIDWAGPIPDQMPEQVDVPSVECPFDEEKLCNLPENTCHTHQQGIELFLQILELL
;
A
#
# COMPACT_ATOMS: atom_id res chain seq x y z
N MET A 1 -8.20 14.28 15.55
CA MET A 1 -7.08 15.09 15.03
C MET A 1 -7.54 16.26 14.19
N GLU A 2 -8.17 16.08 13.03
CA GLU A 2 -8.64 17.22 12.21
C GLU A 2 -9.80 17.97 12.89
N GLU A 3 -10.83 17.25 13.34
CA GLU A 3 -11.97 17.84 14.08
C GLU A 3 -11.58 18.48 15.43
N GLU A 4 -10.43 18.08 15.98
CA GLU A 4 -9.89 18.59 17.23
C GLU A 4 -8.93 19.78 17.01
N GLY A 5 -8.67 20.17 15.75
CA GLY A 5 -7.76 21.26 15.40
C GLY A 5 -6.26 20.91 15.56
N ILE A 6 -5.92 19.63 15.73
CA ILE A 6 -4.54 19.14 15.89
C ILE A 6 -3.85 18.98 14.52
N LEU A 7 -4.61 18.57 13.51
CA LEU A 7 -4.13 18.36 12.15
C LEU A 7 -4.71 19.45 11.23
N ASP A 8 -3.84 20.20 10.57
CA ASP A 8 -4.21 21.12 9.50
C ASP A 8 -3.95 20.45 8.14
N ARG A 9 -5.03 20.18 7.41
CA ARG A 9 -4.98 19.52 6.10
C ARG A 9 -4.45 20.41 4.97
N GLU A 10 -4.43 21.72 5.16
CA GLU A 10 -3.88 22.65 4.16
C GLU A 10 -2.38 22.91 4.40
N ASN A 11 -1.82 22.36 5.48
CA ASN A 11 -0.42 22.54 5.86
C ASN A 11 0.42 21.33 5.41
N GLU A 12 1.26 21.54 4.40
CA GLU A 12 2.14 20.51 3.83
C GLU A 12 3.07 19.87 4.88
N THR A 13 3.53 20.65 5.87
CA THR A 13 4.36 20.13 6.97
C THR A 13 3.59 19.13 7.83
N HIS A 14 2.32 19.41 8.14
CA HIS A 14 1.47 18.50 8.89
C HIS A 14 1.18 17.23 8.09
N ILE A 15 0.93 17.36 6.78
CA ILE A 15 0.75 16.22 5.88
C ILE A 15 2.03 15.36 5.83
N TRP A 16 3.20 15.98 5.71
CA TRP A 16 4.47 15.27 5.71
C TRP A 16 4.70 14.50 7.01
N CYS A 17 4.46 15.14 8.17
CA CYS A 17 4.58 14.49 9.48
C CYS A 17 3.59 13.33 9.60
N LEU A 18 2.37 13.49 9.09
CA LEU A 18 1.38 12.42 9.04
C LEU A 18 1.88 11.23 8.21
N HIS A 19 2.46 11.49 7.03
CA HIS A 19 3.05 10.44 6.19
C HIS A 19 4.22 9.75 6.89
N TYR A 20 5.13 10.50 7.49
CA TYR A 20 6.28 9.95 8.22
C TYR A 20 5.84 8.96 9.30
N VAL A 21 4.78 9.29 10.03
CA VAL A 21 4.26 8.47 11.13
C VAL A 21 3.39 7.32 10.64
N PHE A 22 2.38 7.57 9.80
CA PHE A 22 1.35 6.58 9.52
C PHE A 22 1.63 5.73 8.27
N LEU A 23 2.44 6.20 7.33
CA LEU A 23 2.73 5.42 6.12
C LEU A 23 3.45 4.09 6.43
N PRO A 24 4.46 4.03 7.34
CA PRO A 24 5.06 2.76 7.72
C PRO A 24 4.07 1.80 8.39
N ILE A 25 3.18 2.32 9.25
CA ILE A 25 2.15 1.56 9.98
C ILE A 25 1.16 0.94 8.99
N ILE A 26 0.63 1.75 8.07
CA ILE A 26 -0.30 1.29 7.03
C ILE A 26 0.34 0.21 6.18
N ASN A 27 1.58 0.43 5.73
CA ASN A 27 2.31 -0.54 4.93
C ASN A 27 2.56 -1.86 5.68
N GLU A 28 2.82 -1.80 6.99
CA GLU A 28 2.92 -2.99 7.83
C GLU A 28 1.59 -3.75 7.91
N HIS A 29 0.49 -3.06 8.16
CA HIS A 29 -0.84 -3.67 8.20
C HIS A 29 -1.22 -4.31 6.85
N ILE A 30 -0.90 -3.66 5.72
CA ILE A 30 -1.13 -4.22 4.38
C ILE A 30 -0.29 -5.48 4.17
N ARG A 31 0.98 -5.49 4.57
CA ARG A 31 1.82 -6.71 4.50
C ARG A 31 1.23 -7.84 5.33
N ASN A 32 0.84 -7.55 6.58
CA ASN A 32 0.23 -8.53 7.47
C ASN A 32 -1.10 -9.07 6.91
N TRP A 33 -1.95 -8.19 6.39
CA TRP A 33 -3.20 -8.58 5.74
C TRP A 33 -2.94 -9.46 4.52
N ARG A 34 -2.01 -9.08 3.64
CA ARG A 34 -1.64 -9.84 2.45
C ARG A 34 -1.19 -11.26 2.84
N ASP A 35 -0.33 -11.36 3.85
CA ASP A 35 0.26 -12.64 4.26
C ASP A 35 -0.78 -13.54 4.93
N ALA A 36 -1.70 -12.98 5.71
CA ALA A 36 -2.84 -13.71 6.25
C ALA A 36 -3.85 -14.12 5.16
N TRP A 37 -4.17 -13.21 4.25
CA TRP A 37 -5.13 -13.43 3.18
C TRP A 37 -4.67 -14.51 2.20
N LYS A 38 -3.37 -14.55 1.90
CA LYS A 38 -2.73 -15.57 1.06
C LYS A 38 -3.07 -17.00 1.51
N ILE A 39 -3.22 -17.23 2.81
CA ILE A 39 -3.54 -18.55 3.40
C ILE A 39 -5.01 -18.67 3.84
N HIS A 40 -5.81 -17.62 3.68
CA HIS A 40 -7.22 -17.61 4.10
C HIS A 40 -8.09 -18.50 3.19
N PRO A 41 -8.85 -19.48 3.74
CA PRO A 41 -9.74 -20.32 2.96
C PRO A 41 -10.88 -19.55 2.29
N ILE A 42 -11.04 -19.70 0.98
CA ILE A 42 -12.15 -19.12 0.23
C ILE A 42 -13.33 -20.10 0.25
N ARG A 43 -14.46 -19.67 0.80
CA ARG A 43 -15.67 -20.50 0.97
C ARG A 43 -16.19 -21.08 -0.35
N THR A 44 -16.16 -20.31 -1.44
CA THR A 44 -16.65 -20.73 -2.75
C THR A 44 -15.70 -21.68 -3.49
N GLU A 45 -14.43 -21.73 -3.10
CA GLU A 45 -13.38 -22.53 -3.76
C GLU A 45 -13.07 -23.82 -3.00
N ARG A 46 -14.10 -24.40 -2.36
CA ARG A 46 -14.00 -25.60 -1.51
C ARG A 46 -12.98 -25.41 -0.38
N ASN A 47 -13.00 -24.24 0.27
CA ASN A 47 -12.10 -23.84 1.36
C ASN A 47 -10.60 -23.89 0.99
N LYS A 48 -10.27 -23.68 -0.29
CA LYS A 48 -8.87 -23.50 -0.69
C LYS A 48 -8.45 -22.06 -0.49
N SER A 49 -7.21 -21.84 -0.07
CA SER A 49 -6.63 -20.50 0.00
C SER A 49 -6.18 -20.00 -1.37
N PRO A 50 -6.03 -18.68 -1.59
CA PRO A 50 -5.44 -18.13 -2.80
C PRO A 50 -4.12 -18.80 -3.17
N PHE A 51 -3.24 -19.07 -2.18
CA PHE A 51 -1.98 -19.76 -2.42
C PHE A 51 -2.16 -21.20 -2.92
N GLN A 52 -3.10 -21.95 -2.35
CA GLN A 52 -3.38 -23.32 -2.81
C GLN A 52 -3.94 -23.33 -4.23
N LEU A 53 -4.83 -22.38 -4.55
CA LEU A 53 -5.37 -22.23 -5.90
C LEU A 53 -4.28 -21.88 -6.91
N TRP A 54 -3.36 -21.00 -6.53
CA TRP A 54 -2.19 -20.65 -7.33
C TRP A 54 -1.32 -21.88 -7.64
N VAL A 55 -0.96 -22.68 -6.63
CA VAL A 55 -0.17 -23.90 -6.79
C VAL A 55 -0.88 -24.92 -7.70
N ILE A 56 -2.19 -25.11 -7.51
CA ILE A 56 -2.99 -26.01 -8.36
C ILE A 56 -3.02 -25.52 -9.81
N GLY A 57 -3.21 -24.21 -10.01
CA GLY A 57 -3.17 -23.60 -11.34
C GLY A 57 -1.83 -23.79 -12.04
N LEU A 58 -0.73 -23.64 -11.31
CA LEU A 58 0.62 -23.84 -11.82
C LEU A 58 0.86 -25.30 -12.27
N GLU A 59 0.43 -26.28 -11.48
CA GLU A 59 0.56 -27.71 -11.85
C GLU A 59 -0.31 -28.07 -13.06
N HIS A 60 -1.53 -27.57 -13.15
CA HIS A 60 -2.38 -27.80 -14.32
C HIS A 60 -1.75 -27.24 -15.59
N ALA A 61 -1.20 -26.03 -15.53
CA ALA A 61 -0.55 -25.42 -16.68
C ALA A 61 0.74 -26.10 -17.12
N ARG A 62 1.52 -26.63 -16.17
CA ARG A 62 2.70 -27.45 -16.47
C ARG A 62 2.34 -28.69 -17.31
N THR A 63 1.09 -29.15 -17.22
CA THR A 63 0.62 -30.39 -17.84
C THR A 63 -0.09 -30.14 -19.20
N LEU A 64 -0.55 -28.92 -19.49
CA LEU A 64 -1.46 -28.60 -20.61
C LEU A 64 -0.90 -27.57 -21.63
N GLU A 65 0.38 -27.65 -21.97
CA GLU A 65 1.13 -26.66 -22.80
C GLU A 65 1.48 -25.37 -22.05
N ALA A 66 2.70 -25.35 -21.52
CA ALA A 66 3.25 -24.37 -20.59
C ALA A 66 3.40 -22.92 -21.11
N ASN A 67 3.17 -22.66 -22.40
CA ASN A 67 3.54 -21.39 -23.04
C ASN A 67 2.76 -20.18 -22.47
N ARG A 68 1.45 -20.34 -22.23
CA ARG A 68 0.59 -19.23 -21.80
C ARG A 68 0.85 -18.75 -20.37
N ILE A 69 1.28 -19.65 -19.47
CA ILE A 69 1.62 -19.27 -18.09
C ILE A 69 2.99 -18.61 -18.02
N ILE A 70 3.95 -19.06 -18.83
CA ILE A 70 5.26 -18.41 -18.92
C ILE A 70 5.09 -16.96 -19.38
N GLU A 71 4.21 -16.69 -20.35
CA GLU A 71 3.87 -15.33 -20.78
C GLU A 71 3.29 -14.50 -19.63
N ILE A 72 2.27 -15.00 -18.92
CA ILE A 72 1.66 -14.29 -17.77
C ILE A 72 2.66 -14.02 -16.65
N LEU A 73 3.55 -14.97 -16.35
CA LEU A 73 4.58 -14.80 -15.31
C LEU A 73 5.71 -13.85 -15.73
N GLN A 74 5.86 -13.59 -17.03
CA GLN A 74 6.84 -12.68 -17.59
C GLN A 74 6.27 -11.28 -17.85
N GLU A 75 4.95 -11.09 -17.76
CA GLU A 75 4.35 -9.77 -17.87
C GLU A 75 4.86 -8.85 -16.74
N PRO A 76 5.33 -7.64 -17.07
CA PRO A 76 5.61 -6.62 -16.08
C PRO A 76 4.40 -6.39 -15.18
N VAL A 77 4.65 -6.24 -13.87
CA VAL A 77 3.61 -5.97 -12.86
C VAL A 77 2.79 -4.73 -13.22
N GLU A 78 3.39 -3.79 -13.96
CA GLU A 78 2.76 -2.59 -14.51
C GLU A 78 1.53 -2.90 -15.41
N TYR A 79 1.46 -4.09 -16.00
CA TYR A 79 0.34 -4.52 -16.84
C TYR A 79 -0.71 -5.34 -16.08
N TYR A 80 -0.48 -5.65 -14.80
CA TYR A 80 -1.43 -6.43 -14.01
C TYR A 80 -2.77 -5.69 -13.86
N GLY A 81 -3.85 -6.31 -14.34
CA GLY A 81 -5.19 -5.75 -14.29
C GLY A 81 -5.56 -4.82 -15.46
N ILE A 82 -4.66 -4.63 -16.44
CA ILE A 82 -4.96 -3.91 -17.67
C ILE A 82 -5.64 -4.87 -18.66
N ASP A 83 -6.91 -4.62 -18.99
CA ASP A 83 -7.61 -5.34 -20.05
C ASP A 83 -7.44 -4.60 -21.38
N TRP A 84 -6.42 -4.98 -22.15
CA TRP A 84 -6.15 -4.41 -23.48
C TRP A 84 -7.26 -4.65 -24.50
N ALA A 85 -8.14 -5.64 -24.27
CA ALA A 85 -9.30 -5.92 -25.11
C ALA A 85 -10.60 -5.31 -24.54
N GLY A 86 -10.51 -4.62 -23.40
CA GLY A 86 -11.62 -3.97 -22.74
C GLY A 86 -12.16 -2.79 -23.55
N PRO A 87 -13.41 -2.37 -23.30
CA PRO A 87 -13.97 -1.19 -23.92
C PRO A 87 -13.13 0.04 -23.57
N ILE A 88 -12.79 0.84 -24.59
CA ILE A 88 -12.12 2.12 -24.38
C ILE A 88 -13.12 3.03 -23.66
N PRO A 89 -12.77 3.61 -22.50
CA PRO A 89 -13.63 4.58 -21.84
C PRO A 89 -13.97 5.73 -22.79
N ASP A 90 -15.26 6.09 -22.89
CA ASP A 90 -15.73 7.20 -23.75
C ASP A 90 -15.13 8.56 -23.33
N GLN A 91 -14.63 8.64 -22.10
CA GLN A 91 -13.91 9.78 -21.54
C GLN A 91 -12.56 9.28 -21.04
N MET A 92 -11.49 10.02 -21.34
CA MET A 92 -10.21 9.77 -20.67
C MET A 92 -10.46 9.84 -19.16
N PRO A 93 -10.03 8.83 -18.37
CA PRO A 93 -10.12 8.92 -16.94
C PRO A 93 -9.42 10.20 -16.50
N GLU A 94 -10.08 10.98 -15.66
CA GLU A 94 -9.51 12.17 -15.07
C GLU A 94 -8.30 11.72 -14.25
N GLN A 95 -7.10 11.92 -14.79
CA GLN A 95 -5.87 11.52 -14.13
C GLN A 95 -5.66 12.48 -12.95
N VAL A 96 -5.97 12.01 -11.75
CA VAL A 96 -5.70 12.74 -10.51
C VAL A 96 -4.20 12.66 -10.25
N ASP A 97 -3.49 13.75 -10.55
CA ASP A 97 -2.09 13.90 -10.17
C ASP A 97 -2.02 14.26 -8.69
N VAL A 98 -1.39 13.39 -7.89
CA VAL A 98 -1.22 13.60 -6.46
C VAL A 98 0.16 14.24 -6.26
N PRO A 99 0.23 15.52 -5.85
CA PRO A 99 1.51 16.21 -5.69
C PRO A 99 2.36 15.53 -4.60
N SER A 100 3.67 15.48 -4.81
CA SER A 100 4.61 15.03 -3.79
C SER A 100 4.66 16.04 -2.64
N VAL A 101 4.66 15.52 -1.41
CA VAL A 101 4.83 16.36 -0.21
C VAL A 101 6.32 16.39 0.12
N GLU A 102 6.94 17.56 -0.06
CA GLU A 102 8.36 17.76 0.20
C GLU A 102 8.66 17.70 1.70
N CYS A 103 9.89 17.28 2.04
CA CYS A 103 10.35 17.25 3.43
C CYS A 103 10.52 18.68 3.96
N PRO A 104 9.81 19.08 5.03
CA PRO A 104 9.89 20.43 5.59
C PRO A 104 11.12 20.62 6.51
N PHE A 105 11.87 19.55 6.80
CA PHE A 105 12.99 19.56 7.75
C PHE A 105 14.35 19.61 7.07
N ASP A 106 15.28 20.36 7.67
CA ASP A 106 16.71 20.30 7.36
C ASP A 106 17.31 18.94 7.78
N GLU A 107 18.42 18.56 7.15
CA GLU A 107 19.10 17.26 7.40
C GLU A 107 19.43 17.02 8.89
N GLU A 108 19.82 18.07 9.62
CA GLU A 108 20.15 17.98 11.05
C GLU A 108 18.92 17.66 11.91
N LYS A 109 17.75 18.23 11.57
CA LYS A 109 16.49 17.94 12.28
C LYS A 109 15.99 16.53 11.93
N LEU A 110 16.17 16.11 10.67
CA LEU A 110 15.79 14.79 10.20
C LEU A 110 16.52 13.67 10.96
N CYS A 111 17.82 13.86 11.24
CA CYS A 111 18.63 12.93 12.03
C CYS A 111 18.18 12.79 13.49
N ASN A 112 17.50 13.79 14.03
CA ASN A 112 17.03 13.81 15.42
C ASN A 112 15.57 13.34 15.55
N LEU A 113 14.91 12.96 14.45
CA LEU A 113 13.55 12.44 14.51
C LEU A 113 13.53 11.07 15.22
N PRO A 114 12.55 10.83 16.10
CA PRO A 114 12.37 9.54 16.73
C PRO A 114 12.10 8.44 15.69
N GLU A 115 12.73 7.27 15.85
CA GLU A 115 12.45 6.12 15.00
C GLU A 115 10.97 5.74 15.06
N ASN A 116 10.35 5.56 13.89
CA ASN A 116 8.96 5.15 13.80
C ASN A 116 8.79 3.67 14.17
N THR A 117 8.55 3.43 15.46
CA THR A 117 8.29 2.12 16.06
C THR A 117 6.82 1.94 16.46
N CYS A 118 5.94 2.76 15.88
CA CYS A 118 4.51 2.76 16.23
C CYS A 118 3.81 1.53 15.65
N HIS A 119 3.06 0.80 16.48
CA HIS A 119 2.26 -0.36 16.05
C HIS A 119 0.75 -0.15 16.25
N THR A 120 0.37 0.96 16.88
CA THR A 120 -1.02 1.30 17.18
C THR A 120 -1.32 2.73 16.77
N HIS A 121 -2.60 3.00 16.53
CA HIS A 121 -3.07 4.34 16.18
C HIS A 121 -2.71 5.37 17.25
N GLN A 122 -2.88 5.02 18.54
CA GLN A 122 -2.59 5.90 19.67
C GLN A 122 -1.11 6.32 19.72
N GLN A 123 -0.19 5.35 19.58
CA GLN A 123 1.24 5.64 19.53
C GLN A 123 1.60 6.55 18.34
N GLY A 124 0.93 6.34 17.20
CA GLY A 124 1.09 7.21 16.03
C GLY A 124 0.67 8.66 16.33
N ILE A 125 -0.45 8.88 17.02
CA ILE A 125 -0.87 10.23 17.42
C ILE A 125 0.16 10.88 18.34
N GLU A 126 0.67 10.14 19.33
CA GLU A 126 1.67 10.65 20.27
C GLU A 126 2.98 11.03 19.55
N LEU A 127 3.45 10.18 18.63
CA LEU A 127 4.63 10.44 17.81
C LEU A 127 4.43 11.66 16.90
N PHE A 128 3.25 11.80 16.29
CA PHE A 128 2.90 12.95 15.48
C PHE A 128 2.96 14.25 16.28
N LEU A 129 2.39 14.26 17.48
CA LEU A 129 2.43 15.43 18.38
C LEU A 129 3.87 15.76 18.77
N GLN A 130 4.68 14.75 19.11
CA GLN A 130 6.09 14.95 19.45
C GLN A 130 6.89 15.56 18.29
N ILE A 131 6.64 15.13 17.05
CA ILE A 131 7.31 15.68 15.86
C ILE A 131 6.87 17.13 15.62
N LEU A 132 5.57 17.43 15.83
CA LEU A 132 5.08 18.80 15.72
C LEU A 132 5.68 19.75 16.77
N GLU A 133 5.99 19.27 17.97
CA GLU A 133 6.68 20.06 18.99
C GLU A 133 8.14 20.39 18.65
N LEU A 134 8.76 19.65 17.72
CA LEU A 134 10.13 19.85 17.26
C LEU A 134 10.26 20.85 16.08
N LEU A 135 9.14 21.31 15.54
CA LEU A 135 9.06 22.32 14.48
C LEU A 135 9.21 23.74 15.03
#